data_AF-A0A524QWL2-F1
#
_entry.id   AF-A0A524QWL2-F1
#
_cell.length_a   1.000
_cell.length_b   1.000
_cell.length_c   1.000
_cell.angle_alpha   90.00
_cell.angle_beta   90.00
_cell.angle_gamma   90.00
#
_symmetry.space_group_name_H-M   'P 1'
#
loop_
_entity.id
_entity.type
_entity.pdbx_description
1 polymer ?
#
loop_
_entity_poly.entity_id
_entity_poly.type
_entity_poly.pdbx_seq_one_letter_code
_entity_poly.pdbx_strand_id
1 'polypeptide(L)'
;SIANPATTPLVVDATNKNLTLKVDGVVSDTISLTEKTYSSSAAIVSELQQKINADQKIGSLGVVVSYFDNGYDGYLILTSGNYGKNSKVEIQGGTASSAFVKLGLALGQVFSGEDVAGTINGEKATGAGLFLTGNDGNSTTAGLKLKVELTNAVLQAGKDATIKVFRGVAAQAQDLVNSLTKDTDGTFARRTKALQLQVDDIKSQIDEMNQRMELKRQRLVDKFSEMESIIGQLNSQSAYLSNALASLSSTFGSSNNNNGNSGNG
;
A
#
# COMPACT_ATOMS: atom_id res chain seq x y z
N SER A 1 12.30 27.91 -42.71
CA SER A 1 11.59 27.42 -43.90
C SER A 1 12.56 27.28 -45.06
N ILE A 2 12.16 26.59 -46.12
CA ILE A 2 12.83 26.50 -47.42
C ILE A 2 11.86 26.93 -48.51
N ALA A 3 12.38 27.46 -49.62
CA ALA A 3 11.57 27.67 -50.81
C ALA A 3 11.04 26.33 -51.33
N ASN A 4 9.84 26.33 -51.93
CA ASN A 4 9.22 25.12 -52.43
C ASN A 4 10.16 24.41 -53.43
N PRO A 5 10.59 23.16 -53.18
CA PRO A 5 11.52 22.46 -54.06
C PRO A 5 11.00 22.26 -55.49
N ALA A 6 9.68 22.33 -55.72
CA ALA A 6 9.09 22.26 -57.05
C ALA A 6 9.39 23.49 -57.92
N THR A 7 9.55 24.67 -57.31
CA THR A 7 9.85 25.92 -58.02
C THR A 7 11.31 26.34 -57.85
N THR A 8 11.93 25.98 -56.73
CA THR A 8 13.34 26.25 -56.42
C THR A 8 14.01 24.95 -55.97
N PRO A 9 14.52 24.13 -56.90
CA PRO A 9 15.07 22.82 -56.58
C PRO A 9 16.21 22.87 -55.55
N LEU A 10 16.19 21.91 -54.63
CA LEU A 10 17.17 21.80 -53.56
C LEU A 10 18.35 20.98 -54.04
N VAL A 11 19.49 21.63 -54.26
CA VAL A 11 20.76 20.96 -54.63
C VAL A 11 21.46 20.45 -53.38
N VAL A 12 21.71 19.14 -53.31
CA VAL A 12 22.61 18.51 -52.34
C VAL A 12 23.91 18.13 -53.02
N ASP A 13 25.03 18.53 -52.44
CA ASP A 13 26.38 18.29 -52.93
C ASP A 13 27.34 17.95 -51.77
N ALA A 14 28.63 17.77 -52.08
CA ALA A 14 29.66 17.43 -51.10
C ALA A 14 29.77 18.41 -49.90
N THR A 15 29.33 19.66 -50.05
CA THR A 15 29.42 20.68 -49.00
C THR A 15 28.27 20.58 -47.99
N ASN A 16 27.11 20.07 -48.40
CA ASN A 16 25.86 20.18 -47.62
C ASN A 16 25.08 18.85 -47.51
N LYS A 17 25.73 17.71 -47.70
CA LYS A 17 25.09 16.38 -47.62
C LYS A 17 25.03 15.73 -46.24
N ASN A 18 25.82 16.21 -45.29
CA ASN A 18 25.97 15.56 -43.98
C ASN A 18 25.17 16.30 -42.89
N LEU A 19 24.47 15.51 -42.07
CA LEU A 19 23.81 15.97 -40.85
C LEU A 19 23.95 14.94 -39.71
N THR A 20 23.81 15.42 -38.49
CA THR A 20 23.76 14.59 -37.28
C THR A 20 22.60 15.04 -36.41
N LEU A 21 21.72 14.12 -36.07
CA LEU A 21 20.52 14.39 -35.28
C LEU A 21 20.72 13.82 -33.87
N LYS A 22 20.03 14.41 -32.90
CA LYS A 22 19.90 13.84 -31.58
C LYS A 22 18.42 13.62 -31.29
N VAL A 23 18.01 12.35 -31.25
CA VAL A 23 16.62 11.93 -31.10
C VAL A 23 16.48 11.27 -29.73
N ASP A 24 15.59 11.81 -28.90
CA ASP A 24 15.28 11.29 -27.56
C ASP A 24 16.52 11.12 -26.66
N GLY A 25 17.53 11.97 -26.86
CA GLY A 25 18.80 11.89 -26.14
C GLY A 25 19.91 11.12 -26.87
N VAL A 26 19.58 10.33 -27.90
CA VAL A 26 20.52 9.51 -28.67
C VAL A 26 21.03 10.28 -29.88
N VAL A 27 22.35 10.40 -30.01
CA VAL A 27 22.99 11.05 -31.16
C VAL A 27 23.18 10.03 -32.29
N SER A 28 22.73 10.37 -33.50
CA SER A 28 22.88 9.56 -34.70
C SER A 28 24.35 9.41 -35.12
N ASP A 29 24.62 8.52 -36.06
CA ASP A 29 25.84 8.62 -36.86
C ASP A 29 25.72 9.76 -37.88
N THR A 30 26.74 9.95 -38.71
CA THR A 30 26.66 10.95 -39.79
C THR A 30 25.71 10.47 -40.87
N ILE A 31 24.54 11.09 -40.92
CA ILE A 31 23.51 10.84 -41.92
C ILE A 31 23.94 11.59 -43.20
N SER A 32 24.25 10.82 -44.24
CA SER A 32 24.74 11.33 -45.52
C SER A 32 23.65 11.23 -46.59
N LEU A 33 23.12 12.38 -47.02
CA LEU A 33 22.17 12.48 -48.12
C LEU A 33 22.84 12.17 -49.45
N THR A 34 22.06 11.64 -50.39
CA THR A 34 22.52 11.41 -51.76
C THR A 34 22.69 12.73 -52.49
N GLU A 35 23.85 12.95 -53.10
CA GLU A 35 24.15 14.14 -53.91
C GLU A 35 23.30 14.11 -55.18
N LYS A 36 22.32 15.02 -55.25
CA LYS A 36 21.46 15.24 -56.41
C LYS A 36 20.63 16.51 -56.20
N THR A 37 19.94 16.92 -57.26
CA THR A 37 18.95 17.98 -57.20
C THR A 37 17.58 17.39 -56.88
N TYR A 38 16.99 17.79 -55.75
CA TYR A 38 15.64 17.43 -55.34
C TYR A 38 14.66 18.49 -55.83
N SER A 39 13.85 18.14 -56.82
CA SER A 39 12.84 19.02 -57.42
C SER A 39 11.43 18.83 -56.85
N SER A 40 11.29 18.15 -55.71
CA SER A 40 10.01 18.01 -55.00
C SER A 40 10.22 17.81 -53.50
N SER A 41 9.26 18.28 -52.70
CA SER A 41 9.23 18.07 -51.25
C SER A 41 9.15 16.58 -50.91
N ALA A 42 8.37 15.80 -51.67
CA ALA A 42 8.27 14.35 -51.50
C ALA A 42 9.62 13.64 -51.69
N ALA A 43 10.43 14.07 -52.67
CA ALA A 43 11.74 13.46 -52.92
C ALA A 43 12.71 13.68 -51.74
N ILE A 44 12.74 14.89 -51.17
CA ILE A 44 13.63 15.19 -50.04
C ILE A 44 13.13 14.56 -48.73
N VAL A 45 11.81 14.51 -48.50
CA VAL A 45 11.22 13.80 -47.36
C VAL A 45 11.56 12.31 -47.42
N SER A 46 11.38 11.68 -48.59
CA SER A 46 11.69 10.25 -48.77
C SER A 46 13.18 9.95 -48.55
N GLU A 47 14.07 10.80 -49.06
CA GLU A 47 15.50 10.68 -48.83
C GLU A 47 15.84 10.77 -47.34
N LEU A 48 15.41 11.83 -46.66
CA LEU A 48 15.67 12.01 -45.22
C LEU A 48 15.12 10.84 -44.42
N GLN A 49 13.89 10.40 -44.70
CA GLN A 49 13.28 9.26 -44.03
C GLN A 49 14.10 7.98 -44.22
N GLN A 50 14.54 7.68 -45.44
CA GLN A 50 15.35 6.50 -45.73
C GLN A 50 16.70 6.54 -45.01
N LYS A 51 17.38 7.70 -45.04
CA LYS A 51 18.69 7.85 -44.40
C LYS A 51 18.61 7.81 -42.88
N ILE A 52 17.56 8.37 -42.28
CA ILE A 52 17.29 8.27 -40.84
C ILE A 52 16.96 6.82 -40.45
N ASN A 53 16.10 6.13 -41.20
CA ASN A 53 15.75 4.74 -40.93
C ASN A 53 16.93 3.78 -41.06
N ALA A 54 17.91 4.11 -41.92
CA ALA A 54 19.13 3.32 -42.11
C ALA A 54 20.18 3.55 -41.00
N ASP A 55 20.06 4.64 -40.22
CA ASP A 55 20.97 4.93 -39.11
C ASP A 55 20.83 3.89 -38.00
N GLN A 56 21.95 3.34 -37.54
CA GLN A 56 21.96 2.23 -36.58
C GLN A 56 21.57 2.65 -35.16
N LYS A 57 21.66 3.94 -34.82
CA LYS A 57 21.36 4.45 -33.48
C LYS A 57 19.96 4.98 -33.36
N ILE A 58 19.48 5.71 -34.39
CA ILE A 58 18.18 6.38 -34.34
C ILE A 58 17.13 5.76 -35.27
N GLY A 59 17.49 4.87 -36.18
CA GLY A 59 16.55 4.28 -37.14
C GLY A 59 15.42 3.47 -36.49
N SER A 60 15.68 2.84 -35.34
CA SER A 60 14.67 2.13 -34.55
C SER A 60 13.80 3.03 -33.67
N LEU A 61 14.10 4.33 -33.58
CA LEU A 61 13.32 5.30 -32.78
C LEU A 61 12.08 5.81 -33.51
N GLY A 62 11.82 5.30 -34.73
CA GLY A 62 10.57 5.54 -35.45
C GLY A 62 10.36 7.00 -35.87
N VAL A 63 11.44 7.74 -36.14
CA VAL A 63 11.36 9.13 -36.57
C VAL A 63 10.58 9.23 -37.88
N VAL A 64 9.60 10.12 -37.93
CA VAL A 64 8.81 10.43 -39.12
C VAL A 64 9.22 11.79 -39.66
N VAL A 65 9.53 11.86 -40.94
CA VAL A 65 9.79 13.10 -41.66
C VAL A 65 8.56 13.49 -42.47
N SER A 66 8.12 14.74 -42.35
CA SER A 66 7.07 15.31 -43.18
C SER A 66 7.44 16.71 -43.64
N TYR A 67 6.68 17.24 -44.59
CA TYR A 67 6.85 18.59 -45.12
C TYR A 67 5.52 19.32 -45.05
N PHE A 68 5.54 20.52 -44.46
CA PHE A 68 4.41 21.43 -44.48
C PHE A 68 4.62 22.47 -45.59
N ASP A 69 3.65 22.56 -46.51
CA ASP A 69 3.68 23.48 -47.64
C ASP A 69 2.81 24.72 -47.35
N ASN A 70 3.40 25.91 -47.41
CA ASN A 70 2.70 27.19 -47.33
C ASN A 70 2.43 27.80 -48.72
N GLY A 71 2.64 27.03 -49.79
CA GLY A 71 2.52 27.46 -51.19
C GLY A 71 3.86 27.87 -51.79
N TYR A 72 4.40 29.02 -51.39
CA TYR A 72 5.67 29.55 -51.91
C TYR A 72 6.90 29.04 -51.16
N ASP A 73 6.75 28.81 -49.86
CA ASP A 73 7.76 28.23 -48.98
C ASP A 73 7.15 27.10 -48.14
N GLY A 74 7.98 26.44 -47.34
CA GLY A 74 7.51 25.43 -46.42
C GLY A 74 8.61 24.99 -45.46
N TYR A 75 8.35 23.96 -44.67
CA TYR A 75 9.29 23.49 -43.68
C TYR A 75 9.19 21.99 -43.47
N LEU A 76 10.34 21.38 -43.17
CA LEU A 76 10.43 20.00 -42.75
C LEU A 76 10.04 19.89 -41.28
N ILE A 77 9.30 18.84 -40.96
CA ILE A 77 8.94 18.46 -39.60
C ILE A 77 9.55 17.08 -39.37
N LEU A 78 10.33 16.94 -38.30
CA LEU A 78 10.87 15.67 -37.86
C LEU A 78 10.25 15.35 -36.50
N THR A 79 9.52 14.25 -36.44
CA THR A 79 8.78 13.82 -35.26
C THR A 79 9.37 12.51 -34.77
N SER A 80 9.78 12.42 -33.50
CA SER A 80 10.18 11.14 -32.92
C SER A 80 8.97 10.18 -32.86
N GLY A 81 9.22 8.88 -33.02
CA GLY A 81 8.17 7.85 -32.87
C GLY A 81 7.81 7.56 -31.42
N ASN A 82 8.57 8.10 -30.46
CA ASN A 82 8.30 7.95 -29.03
C ASN A 82 7.37 9.04 -28.50
N TYR A 83 6.78 8.77 -27.34
CA TYR A 83 5.85 9.68 -26.66
C TYR A 83 6.43 10.12 -25.31
N GLY A 84 5.96 11.27 -24.81
CA GLY A 84 6.33 11.80 -23.51
C GLY A 84 7.34 12.92 -23.56
N LYS A 85 7.65 13.49 -22.40
CA LYS A 85 8.54 14.66 -22.25
C LYS A 85 9.97 14.48 -22.78
N ASN A 86 10.41 13.23 -22.89
CA ASN A 86 11.74 12.92 -23.41
C ASN A 86 11.75 12.84 -24.94
N SER A 87 10.58 12.73 -25.58
CA SER A 87 10.44 12.68 -27.03
C SER A 87 10.79 14.03 -27.63
N LYS A 88 11.90 14.11 -28.36
CA LYS A 88 12.30 15.33 -29.11
C LYS A 88 13.35 15.00 -30.16
N VAL A 89 13.33 15.77 -31.25
CA VAL A 89 14.37 15.74 -32.28
C VAL A 89 15.15 17.04 -32.21
N GLU A 90 16.44 16.92 -31.92
CA GLU A 90 17.40 18.01 -31.82
C GLU A 90 18.41 17.92 -32.97
N ILE A 91 18.93 19.06 -33.37
CA ILE A 91 19.99 19.17 -34.36
C ILE A 91 21.34 19.21 -33.65
N GLN A 92 22.33 18.47 -34.17
CA GLN A 92 23.67 18.44 -33.61
C GLN A 92 24.70 18.84 -34.69
N GLY A 93 25.38 19.98 -34.50
CA GLY A 93 26.47 20.44 -35.39
C GLY A 93 26.46 21.95 -35.68
N GLY A 94 27.52 22.41 -36.36
CA GLY A 94 27.68 23.80 -36.79
C GLY A 94 26.81 24.17 -37.99
N THR A 95 26.30 25.40 -38.01
CA THR A 95 25.20 25.87 -38.86
C THR A 95 25.62 26.63 -40.13
N ALA A 96 26.91 26.82 -40.43
CA ALA A 96 27.29 27.78 -41.49
C ALA A 96 27.33 27.17 -42.92
N SER A 97 27.46 25.85 -43.07
CA SER A 97 27.54 25.19 -44.40
C SER A 97 27.01 23.75 -44.39
N SER A 98 26.26 23.36 -43.36
CA SER A 98 25.74 21.99 -43.20
C SER A 98 24.42 21.78 -43.95
N ALA A 99 24.03 20.51 -44.12
CA ALA A 99 22.72 20.15 -44.66
C ALA A 99 21.57 20.89 -43.94
N PHE A 100 21.74 21.26 -42.67
CA PHE A 100 20.74 22.00 -41.89
C PHE A 100 20.36 23.35 -42.49
N VAL A 101 21.29 24.11 -43.08
CA VAL A 101 20.95 25.38 -43.75
C VAL A 101 20.14 25.10 -45.00
N LYS A 102 20.59 24.14 -45.79
CA LYS A 102 19.97 23.81 -47.07
C LYS A 102 18.56 23.27 -46.89
N LEU A 103 18.33 22.50 -45.83
CA LEU A 103 17.03 21.93 -45.44
C LEU A 103 16.17 22.90 -44.63
N GLY A 104 16.65 24.13 -44.33
CA GLY A 104 15.92 25.12 -43.53
C GLY A 104 15.70 24.71 -42.07
N LEU A 105 16.51 23.78 -41.58
CA LEU A 105 16.50 23.22 -40.23
C LEU A 105 17.42 24.00 -39.28
N ALA A 106 18.39 24.76 -39.78
CA ALA A 106 19.37 25.48 -38.94
C ALA A 106 18.74 26.47 -37.93
N LEU A 107 17.56 27.01 -38.25
CA LEU A 107 16.76 27.87 -37.36
C LEU A 107 15.47 27.17 -36.91
N GLY A 108 15.43 25.84 -36.99
CA GLY A 108 14.29 25.03 -36.58
C GLY A 108 14.01 25.14 -35.10
N GLN A 109 12.74 25.02 -34.73
CA GLN A 109 12.32 24.95 -33.34
C GLN A 109 12.27 23.49 -32.89
N VAL A 110 12.69 23.24 -31.65
CA VAL A 110 12.61 21.93 -31.01
C VAL A 110 11.42 21.94 -30.06
N PHE A 111 10.51 21.00 -30.26
CA PHE A 111 9.40 20.76 -29.34
C PHE A 111 9.66 19.45 -28.60
N SER A 112 9.41 19.47 -27.29
CA SER A 112 9.36 18.23 -26.51
C SER A 112 7.93 17.70 -26.54
N GLY A 113 7.79 16.38 -26.57
CA GLY A 113 6.51 15.73 -26.36
C GLY A 113 5.98 15.99 -24.95
N GLU A 114 4.75 15.54 -24.69
CA GLU A 114 4.12 15.63 -23.39
C GLU A 114 3.76 14.24 -22.89
N ASP A 115 3.94 14.02 -21.58
CA ASP A 115 3.46 12.81 -20.92
C ASP A 115 1.93 12.88 -20.78
N VAL A 116 1.24 11.75 -20.90
CA VAL A 116 -0.20 11.69 -20.66
C VAL A 116 -0.53 12.21 -19.25
N ALA A 117 -1.44 13.17 -19.15
CA ALA A 117 -1.93 13.66 -17.87
C ALA A 117 -3.39 13.22 -17.67
N GLY A 118 -3.75 12.88 -16.43
CA GLY A 118 -5.12 12.49 -16.13
C GLY A 118 -5.32 11.94 -14.73
N THR A 119 -6.55 11.46 -14.49
CA THR A 119 -6.92 10.75 -13.26
C THR A 119 -7.44 9.36 -13.62
N ILE A 120 -7.27 8.41 -12.70
CA ILE A 120 -7.88 7.09 -12.81
C ILE A 120 -8.89 7.01 -11.67
N ASN A 121 -10.16 6.77 -12.00
CA ASN A 121 -11.24 6.72 -11.01
C ASN A 121 -11.31 7.95 -10.08
N GLY A 122 -10.93 9.15 -10.59
CA GLY A 122 -10.86 10.38 -9.80
C GLY A 122 -9.60 10.54 -8.91
N GLU A 123 -8.76 9.50 -8.81
CA GLU A 123 -7.48 9.57 -8.12
C GLU A 123 -6.37 10.05 -9.06
N LYS A 124 -5.43 10.85 -8.55
CA LYS A 124 -4.31 11.36 -9.34
C LYS A 124 -3.44 10.20 -9.83
N ALA A 125 -3.00 10.29 -11.08
CA ALA A 125 -2.12 9.32 -11.70
C ALA A 125 -0.88 10.01 -12.30
N THR A 126 0.21 9.26 -12.44
CA THR A 126 1.46 9.71 -13.04
C THR A 126 1.55 9.23 -14.48
N GLY A 127 1.78 10.19 -15.39
CA GLY A 127 2.03 9.95 -16.79
C GLY A 127 3.49 9.67 -17.11
N ALA A 128 3.74 8.74 -18.03
CA ALA A 128 5.02 8.54 -18.69
C ALA A 128 4.77 8.11 -20.13
N GLY A 129 5.00 9.00 -21.10
CA GLY A 129 4.59 8.79 -22.49
C GLY A 129 3.09 8.55 -22.60
N LEU A 130 2.69 7.40 -23.14
CA LEU A 130 1.29 6.98 -23.23
C LEU A 130 0.78 6.26 -21.97
N PHE A 131 1.64 5.99 -20.99
CA PHE A 131 1.24 5.21 -19.82
C PHE A 131 0.80 6.11 -18.68
N LEU A 132 -0.44 5.93 -18.22
CA LEU A 132 -0.98 6.57 -17.04
C LEU A 132 -1.04 5.53 -15.90
N THR A 133 -0.29 5.78 -14.82
CA THR A 133 -0.15 4.84 -13.70
C THR A 133 -0.73 5.44 -12.43
N GLY A 134 -1.61 4.72 -11.74
CA GLY A 134 -2.12 5.14 -10.44
C GLY A 134 -1.00 5.16 -9.40
N ASN A 135 -0.91 6.27 -8.66
CA ASN A 135 0.18 6.53 -7.73
C ASN A 135 0.16 5.56 -6.54
N ASP A 136 1.33 5.31 -5.97
CA ASP A 136 1.44 4.58 -4.71
C ASP A 136 0.66 5.33 -3.61
N GLY A 137 -0.08 4.58 -2.80
CA GLY A 137 -0.97 5.13 -1.77
C GLY A 137 -2.39 5.48 -2.25
N ASN A 138 -2.67 5.40 -3.55
CA ASN A 138 -4.06 5.49 -4.04
C ASN A 138 -4.88 4.31 -3.49
N SER A 139 -6.12 4.58 -3.06
CA SER A 139 -6.98 3.58 -2.42
C SER A 139 -7.49 2.52 -3.41
N THR A 140 -7.73 2.91 -4.67
CA THR A 140 -8.34 2.03 -5.67
C THR A 140 -7.49 1.78 -6.89
N THR A 141 -6.52 2.65 -7.16
CA THR A 141 -5.76 2.66 -8.43
C THR A 141 -4.26 2.43 -8.27
N ALA A 142 -3.75 2.27 -7.05
CA ALA A 142 -2.32 2.00 -6.84
C ALA A 142 -1.86 0.77 -7.64
N GLY A 143 -0.79 0.93 -8.41
CA GLY A 143 -0.24 -0.12 -9.27
C GLY A 143 -1.01 -0.39 -10.57
N LEU A 144 -2.16 0.25 -10.81
CA LEU A 144 -2.87 0.14 -12.08
C LEU A 144 -2.18 0.99 -13.14
N LYS A 145 -1.71 0.34 -14.22
CA LYS A 145 -1.07 0.98 -15.36
C LYS A 145 -1.94 0.85 -16.60
N LEU A 146 -2.30 1.99 -17.20
CA LEU A 146 -3.13 2.09 -18.39
C LEU A 146 -2.32 2.65 -19.55
N LYS A 147 -2.46 2.10 -20.75
CA LYS A 147 -1.97 2.72 -21.98
C LYS A 147 -3.09 3.58 -22.55
N VAL A 148 -2.84 4.88 -22.69
CA VAL A 148 -3.80 5.89 -23.14
C VAL A 148 -3.34 6.41 -24.50
N GLU A 149 -4.14 6.17 -25.54
CA GLU A 149 -3.87 6.63 -26.92
C GLU A 149 -4.83 7.74 -27.35
N LEU A 150 -5.53 8.34 -26.39
CA LEU A 150 -6.46 9.43 -26.64
C LEU A 150 -5.69 10.68 -27.09
N THR A 151 -6.24 11.37 -28.10
CA THR A 151 -5.70 12.63 -28.61
C THR A 151 -6.60 13.78 -28.18
N ASN A 152 -6.07 15.01 -28.17
CA ASN A 152 -6.84 16.20 -27.81
C ASN A 152 -8.13 16.39 -28.64
N ALA A 153 -8.20 15.82 -29.85
CA ALA A 153 -9.39 15.87 -30.70
C ALA A 153 -10.57 15.02 -30.20
N VAL A 154 -10.31 14.03 -29.33
CA VAL A 154 -11.32 13.11 -28.81
C VAL A 154 -11.52 13.23 -27.29
N LEU A 155 -10.74 14.08 -26.61
CA LEU A 155 -10.94 14.37 -25.20
C LEU A 155 -12.29 15.07 -24.98
N GLN A 156 -13.08 14.56 -24.05
CA GLN A 156 -14.33 15.18 -23.61
C GLN A 156 -14.17 15.76 -22.21
N ALA A 157 -14.97 16.78 -21.89
CA ALA A 157 -15.03 17.27 -20.52
C ALA A 157 -15.63 16.18 -19.61
N GLY A 158 -14.79 15.53 -18.79
CA GLY A 158 -15.23 14.53 -17.81
C GLY A 158 -14.47 13.20 -17.91
N LYS A 159 -15.21 12.10 -18.06
CA LYS A 159 -14.65 10.73 -18.13
C LYS A 159 -14.54 10.28 -19.58
N ASP A 160 -13.33 10.08 -20.07
CA ASP A 160 -13.11 9.65 -21.45
C ASP A 160 -13.29 8.14 -21.67
N ALA A 161 -13.12 7.33 -20.62
CA ALA A 161 -13.23 5.88 -20.72
C ALA A 161 -13.72 5.22 -19.41
N THR A 162 -14.40 4.08 -19.54
CA THR A 162 -14.73 3.19 -18.42
C THR A 162 -13.99 1.87 -18.59
N ILE A 163 -13.12 1.54 -17.65
CA ILE A 163 -12.33 0.30 -17.65
C ILE A 163 -12.78 -0.53 -16.44
N LYS A 164 -13.21 -1.78 -16.69
CA LYS A 164 -13.52 -2.75 -15.63
C LYS A 164 -12.31 -3.66 -15.44
N VAL A 165 -11.65 -3.54 -14.29
CA VAL A 165 -10.51 -4.39 -13.92
C VAL A 165 -11.01 -5.49 -12.99
N PHE A 166 -10.77 -6.75 -13.37
CA PHE A 166 -11.02 -7.89 -12.51
C PHE A 166 -9.72 -8.29 -11.81
N ARG A 167 -9.70 -8.29 -10.48
CA ARG A 167 -8.58 -8.86 -9.72
C ARG A 167 -8.71 -10.38 -9.74
N GLY A 168 -7.66 -11.07 -10.20
CA GLY A 168 -7.65 -12.53 -10.27
C GLY A 168 -7.74 -13.21 -8.90
N VAL A 169 -8.11 -14.49 -8.89
CA VAL A 169 -8.35 -15.28 -7.67
C VAL A 169 -7.16 -15.32 -6.70
N ALA A 170 -5.92 -15.24 -7.21
CA ALA A 170 -4.72 -15.22 -6.37
C ALA A 170 -4.59 -13.92 -5.56
N ALA A 171 -4.97 -12.77 -6.13
CA ALA A 171 -4.98 -11.50 -5.40
C ALA A 171 -6.08 -11.49 -4.33
N GLN A 172 -7.25 -12.08 -4.63
CA GLN A 172 -8.32 -12.26 -3.65
C GLN A 172 -7.91 -13.20 -2.50
N ALA A 173 -7.15 -14.25 -2.80
CA ALA A 173 -6.58 -15.14 -1.78
C ALA A 173 -5.56 -14.40 -0.90
N GLN A 174 -4.70 -13.55 -1.47
CA GLN A 174 -3.76 -12.73 -0.69
C GLN A 174 -4.48 -11.74 0.23
N ASP A 175 -5.53 -11.07 -0.26
CA ASP A 175 -6.34 -10.15 0.55
C ASP A 175 -7.05 -10.89 1.70
N LEU A 176 -7.56 -12.10 1.44
CA LEU A 176 -8.15 -12.95 2.47
C LEU A 176 -7.11 -13.36 3.52
N VAL A 177 -5.94 -13.85 3.11
CA VAL A 177 -4.84 -14.22 4.02
C VAL A 177 -4.45 -13.01 4.87
N ASN A 178 -4.23 -11.85 4.26
CA ASN A 178 -3.90 -10.62 4.96
C ASN A 178 -5.00 -10.20 5.95
N SER A 179 -6.28 -10.36 5.60
CA SER A 179 -7.40 -10.06 6.51
C SER A 179 -7.49 -11.01 7.69
N LEU A 180 -7.08 -12.27 7.50
CA LEU A 180 -7.08 -13.29 8.54
C LEU A 180 -5.88 -13.13 9.49
N THR A 181 -4.69 -12.83 8.94
CA THR A 181 -3.41 -12.79 9.68
C THR A 181 -3.04 -11.42 10.24
N LYS A 182 -3.86 -10.38 10.06
CA LYS A 182 -3.62 -9.07 10.69
C LYS A 182 -3.44 -9.21 12.21
N ASP A 183 -2.32 -8.72 12.73
CA ASP A 183 -1.88 -8.97 14.10
C ASP A 183 -2.85 -8.46 15.18
N THR A 184 -3.53 -7.33 14.95
CA THR A 184 -4.44 -6.71 15.93
C THR A 184 -5.93 -6.98 15.63
N ASP A 185 -6.32 -6.90 14.36
CA ASP A 185 -7.74 -6.98 13.94
C ASP A 185 -8.06 -8.19 13.05
N GLY A 186 -7.12 -9.13 12.91
CA GLY A 186 -7.35 -10.38 12.22
C GLY A 186 -8.35 -11.27 12.96
N THR A 187 -9.01 -12.17 12.22
CA THR A 187 -9.97 -13.12 12.81
C THR A 187 -9.32 -14.03 13.85
N PHE A 188 -8.03 -14.35 13.67
CA PHE A 188 -7.25 -15.12 14.65
C PHE A 188 -6.90 -14.31 15.90
N ALA A 189 -6.50 -13.03 15.74
CA ALA A 189 -6.24 -12.14 16.86
C ALA A 189 -7.50 -11.94 17.74
N ARG A 190 -8.68 -11.76 17.12
CA ARG A 190 -9.96 -11.67 17.82
C ARG A 190 -10.30 -12.94 18.62
N ARG A 191 -10.10 -14.13 18.02
CA ARG A 191 -10.32 -15.41 18.73
C ARG A 191 -9.34 -15.58 19.89
N THR A 192 -8.08 -15.23 19.69
CA THR A 192 -7.05 -15.27 20.74
C THR A 192 -7.40 -14.35 21.90
N LYS A 193 -7.84 -13.11 21.61
CA LYS A 193 -8.30 -12.16 22.63
C LYS A 193 -9.53 -12.66 23.39
N ALA A 194 -10.50 -13.28 22.70
CA ALA A 194 -11.67 -13.86 23.35
C ALA A 194 -11.31 -15.03 24.28
N LEU A 195 -10.39 -15.90 23.85
CA LEU A 195 -9.87 -16.98 24.68
C LEU A 195 -9.09 -16.43 25.89
N GLN A 196 -8.30 -15.37 25.71
CA GLN A 196 -7.60 -14.73 26.82
C GLN A 196 -8.57 -14.16 27.86
N LEU A 197 -9.65 -13.51 27.41
CA LEU A 197 -10.70 -13.03 28.31
C LEU A 197 -11.39 -14.17 29.06
N GLN A 198 -11.62 -15.32 28.42
CA GLN A 198 -12.15 -16.51 29.10
C GLN A 198 -11.16 -17.06 30.13
N VAL A 199 -9.86 -17.09 29.80
CA VAL A 199 -8.81 -17.51 30.73
C VAL A 199 -8.76 -16.56 31.94
N ASP A 200 -8.88 -15.26 31.71
CA ASP A 200 -8.84 -14.26 32.78
C ASP A 200 -10.10 -14.32 33.66
N ASP A 201 -11.28 -14.57 33.08
CA ASP A 201 -12.52 -14.82 33.84
C ASP A 201 -12.42 -16.09 34.70
N ILE A 202 -11.92 -17.19 34.12
CA ILE A 202 -11.69 -18.44 34.85
C ILE A 202 -10.70 -18.22 36.01
N LYS A 203 -9.62 -17.46 35.80
CA LYS A 203 -8.69 -17.10 36.88
C LYS A 203 -9.39 -16.33 37.99
N SER A 204 -10.21 -15.34 37.65
CA SER A 204 -11.00 -14.58 38.63
C SER A 204 -11.95 -15.49 39.43
N GLN A 205 -12.61 -16.44 38.77
CA GLN A 205 -13.48 -17.41 39.44
C GLN A 205 -12.71 -18.32 40.41
N ILE A 206 -11.50 -18.75 40.04
CA ILE A 206 -10.61 -19.55 40.90
C ILE A 206 -10.22 -18.73 42.14
N ASP A 207 -9.85 -17.47 41.97
CA ASP A 207 -9.43 -16.60 43.08
C ASP A 207 -10.58 -16.37 44.07
N GLU A 208 -11.80 -16.11 43.59
CA GLU A 208 -12.99 -16.02 44.44
C GLU A 208 -13.27 -17.33 45.18
N MET A 209 -13.12 -18.48 44.51
CA MET A 209 -13.36 -19.78 45.13
C MET A 209 -12.37 -20.05 46.24
N ASN A 210 -11.08 -19.72 46.05
CA ASN A 210 -10.05 -19.83 47.07
C ASN A 210 -10.36 -18.95 48.28
N GLN A 211 -10.79 -17.70 48.07
CA GLN A 211 -11.22 -16.82 49.17
C GLN A 211 -12.41 -17.42 49.95
N ARG A 212 -13.40 -17.99 49.26
CA ARG A 212 -14.55 -18.64 49.91
C ARG A 212 -14.14 -19.89 50.71
N MET A 213 -13.20 -20.69 50.21
CA MET A 213 -12.67 -21.84 50.95
C MET A 213 -11.97 -21.39 52.23
N GLU A 214 -11.20 -20.30 52.18
CA GLU A 214 -10.51 -19.76 53.34
C GLU A 214 -11.47 -19.23 54.40
N LEU A 215 -12.52 -18.50 54.00
CA LEU A 215 -13.58 -18.06 54.91
C LEU A 215 -14.32 -19.24 55.57
N LYS A 216 -14.56 -20.33 54.82
CA LYS A 216 -15.16 -21.55 55.38
C LYS A 216 -14.23 -22.21 56.40
N ARG A 217 -12.92 -22.29 56.10
CA ARG A 217 -11.90 -22.82 57.00
C ARG A 217 -11.88 -22.03 58.31
N GLN A 218 -11.85 -20.69 58.23
CA GLN A 218 -11.87 -19.83 59.41
C GLN A 218 -13.13 -20.04 60.25
N ARG A 219 -14.32 -20.03 59.62
CA ARG A 219 -15.59 -20.27 60.33
C ARG A 219 -15.64 -21.64 61.02
N LEU A 220 -15.07 -22.68 60.40
CA LEU A 220 -14.97 -24.00 61.02
C LEU A 220 -14.06 -23.96 62.24
N VAL A 221 -12.88 -23.33 62.15
CA VAL A 221 -11.95 -23.16 63.28
C VAL A 221 -12.61 -22.39 64.43
N ASP A 222 -13.33 -21.32 64.13
CA ASP A 222 -14.04 -20.52 65.15
C ASP A 222 -15.11 -21.37 65.85
N LYS A 223 -15.92 -22.13 65.09
CA LYS A 223 -16.91 -23.06 65.65
C LYS A 223 -16.28 -24.14 66.52
N PHE A 224 -15.16 -24.72 66.10
CA PHE A 224 -14.45 -25.73 66.92
C PHE A 224 -13.95 -25.13 68.23
N SER A 225 -13.38 -23.92 68.19
CA SER A 225 -12.91 -23.22 69.38
C SER A 225 -14.05 -22.88 70.35
N GLU A 226 -15.20 -22.44 69.82
CA GLU A 226 -16.41 -22.17 70.62
C GLU A 226 -16.97 -23.45 71.25
N MET A 227 -17.04 -24.54 70.48
CA MET A 227 -17.43 -25.85 71.00
C MET A 227 -16.48 -26.35 72.10
N GLU A 228 -15.16 -26.15 71.96
CA GLU A 228 -14.20 -26.48 73.02
C GLU A 228 -14.44 -25.66 74.30
N SER A 229 -14.74 -24.36 74.15
CA SER A 229 -15.09 -23.50 75.28
C SER A 229 -16.38 -23.96 75.97
N ILE A 230 -17.43 -24.31 75.21
CA ILE A 230 -18.69 -24.84 75.75
C ILE A 230 -18.44 -26.18 76.46
N ILE A 231 -17.65 -27.08 75.89
CA ILE A 231 -17.29 -28.34 76.54
C ILE A 231 -16.53 -28.07 77.85
N GLY A 232 -15.61 -27.11 77.85
CA GLY A 232 -14.92 -26.67 79.07
C GLY A 232 -15.90 -26.17 80.15
N GLN A 233 -16.88 -25.36 79.77
CA GLN A 233 -17.94 -24.87 80.67
C GLN A 233 -18.91 -25.97 81.13
N LEU A 234 -19.23 -26.93 80.27
CA LEU A 234 -20.08 -28.07 80.64
C LEU A 234 -19.35 -29.01 81.60
N ASN A 235 -18.06 -29.23 81.40
CA ASN A 235 -17.23 -30.01 82.33
C ASN A 235 -17.13 -29.32 83.70
N SER A 236 -16.95 -27.99 83.74
CA SER A 236 -16.91 -27.26 85.01
C SER A 236 -18.29 -27.23 85.71
N GLN A 237 -19.39 -27.11 84.96
CA GLN A 237 -20.75 -27.25 85.49
C GLN A 237 -21.06 -28.66 85.99
N SER A 238 -20.64 -29.70 85.26
CA SER A 238 -20.79 -31.11 85.68
C SER A 238 -20.03 -31.38 86.98
N ALA A 239 -18.82 -30.83 87.13
CA ALA A 239 -18.06 -30.90 88.38
C ALA A 239 -18.78 -30.18 89.53
N TYR A 240 -19.34 -28.99 89.29
CA TYR A 240 -20.12 -28.25 90.29
C TYR A 240 -21.37 -29.01 90.73
N LEU A 241 -22.15 -29.55 89.78
CA LEU A 241 -23.33 -30.36 90.07
C LEU A 241 -22.97 -31.65 90.83
N SER A 242 -21.87 -32.30 90.47
CA SER A 242 -21.37 -33.47 91.19
C SER A 242 -21.02 -33.13 92.65
N ASN A 243 -20.37 -31.98 92.88
CA ASN A 243 -20.04 -31.51 94.22
C ASN A 243 -21.29 -31.10 95.04
N ALA A 244 -22.24 -30.41 94.41
CA ALA A 244 -23.50 -30.04 95.04
C ALA A 244 -24.35 -31.27 95.38
N LEU A 245 -24.42 -32.25 94.48
CA LEU A 245 -25.11 -33.52 94.72
C LEU A 245 -24.44 -34.34 95.82
N ALA A 246 -23.11 -34.37 95.87
CA ALA A 246 -22.37 -34.97 96.97
C ALA A 246 -22.72 -34.29 98.32
N SER A 247 -22.76 -32.95 98.37
CA SER A 247 -23.16 -32.22 99.59
C SER A 247 -24.64 -32.39 99.97
N LEU A 248 -25.52 -32.58 98.99
CA LEU A 248 -26.94 -32.81 99.23
C LEU A 248 -27.16 -34.24 99.74
N SER A 249 -26.42 -35.22 99.20
CA SER A 249 -26.42 -36.60 99.69
C SER A 249 -25.88 -36.72 101.12
N SER A 250 -24.86 -35.93 101.49
CA SER A 250 -24.39 -35.88 102.88
C SER A 250 -25.41 -35.20 103.81
N THR A 251 -26.20 -34.25 103.30
CA THR A 251 -27.27 -33.59 104.07
C THR A 251 -28.46 -34.52 104.31
N PHE A 252 -28.89 -35.30 103.30
CA PHE A 252 -29.94 -36.31 103.47
C PHE A 252 -29.48 -37.57 104.22
N GLY A 253 -28.19 -37.92 104.17
CA GLY A 253 -27.60 -38.96 105.00
C GLY A 253 -27.50 -38.59 106.49
N SER A 254 -27.56 -37.29 106.83
CA SER A 254 -27.39 -36.80 108.20
C SER A 254 -28.70 -36.49 108.93
N SER A 255 -29.88 -36.70 108.32
CA SER A 255 -31.18 -36.37 108.93
C SER A 255 -31.94 -37.56 109.53
N ASN A 256 -31.35 -38.77 109.59
CA ASN A 256 -32.00 -39.96 110.14
C ASN A 256 -31.24 -40.66 111.29
N ASN A 257 -30.36 -39.94 112.01
CA ASN A 257 -29.68 -40.51 113.17
C ASN A 257 -29.45 -39.46 114.27
N ASN A 258 -30.53 -39.05 114.94
CA ASN A 258 -30.51 -38.61 116.34
C ASN A 258 -31.95 -38.48 116.86
N ASN A 259 -32.59 -39.63 117.08
CA ASN A 259 -33.74 -39.73 117.98
C ASN A 259 -33.59 -40.99 118.84
N GLY A 260 -33.33 -40.78 120.13
CA GLY A 260 -33.55 -41.72 121.23
C GLY A 260 -32.54 -42.86 121.41
N ASN A 261 -31.78 -42.83 122.53
CA ASN A 261 -32.22 -43.52 123.76
C ASN A 261 -31.04 -43.76 124.75
N SER A 262 -31.30 -43.42 126.03
CA SER A 262 -30.77 -43.98 127.31
C SER A 262 -29.24 -44.01 127.52
N GLY A 263 -28.66 -43.49 128.60
CA GLY A 263 -29.08 -43.57 129.99
C GLY A 263 -28.19 -44.56 130.76
N ASN A 264 -27.72 -44.13 131.95
CA ASN A 264 -27.15 -44.86 133.09
C ASN A 264 -25.62 -44.74 133.33
N GLY A 265 -25.27 -44.21 134.51
CA GLY A 265 -23.92 -43.99 135.02
C GLY A 265 -23.83 -42.74 135.88
#